data_AF-A0A3C0WPL5-F1
#
_entry.id   AF-A0A3C0WPL5-F1
#
_cell.length_a   1.000
_cell.length_b   1.000
_cell.length_c   1.000
_cell.angle_alpha   90.00
_cell.angle_beta   90.00
_cell.angle_gamma   90.00
#
_symmetry.space_group_name_H-M   'P 1'
#
loop_
_entity.id
_entity.type
_entity.pdbx_description
1 polymer ?
#
loop_
_entity_poly.entity_id
_entity_poly.type
_entity_poly.pdbx_seq_one_letter_code
_entity_poly.pdbx_strand_id
1 'polypeptide(L)'
;MKTNLAKFVRHVHDTQDTEISCSVCLDLVSQYVDLEISTGDATIQLPLVKQHLDQCLVCSEEYQVLHQLAVLEAEQRLPTDEELMNQLKK
;
A
#
# COMPACT_ATOMS: atom_id res chain seq x y z
N MET A 1 -20.08 23.08 -2.45
CA MET A 1 -18.73 23.60 -2.78
C MET A 1 -17.98 24.05 -1.51
N LYS A 2 -17.84 23.19 -0.49
CA LYS A 2 -17.13 23.52 0.79
C LYS A 2 -16.08 22.48 1.20
N THR A 3 -15.85 21.44 0.40
CA THR A 3 -15.07 20.25 0.78
C THR A 3 -13.64 20.22 0.22
N ASN A 4 -13.36 20.90 -0.89
CA ASN A 4 -12.05 20.81 -1.54
C ASN A 4 -10.97 21.65 -0.84
N LEU A 5 -11.32 22.80 -0.27
CA LEU A 5 -10.35 23.66 0.43
C LEU A 5 -9.84 23.01 1.71
N ALA A 6 -10.71 22.38 2.51
CA ALA A 6 -10.31 21.72 3.75
C ALA A 6 -9.37 20.54 3.48
N LYS A 7 -9.65 19.73 2.45
CA LYS A 7 -8.76 18.64 2.02
C LYS A 7 -7.41 19.17 1.54
N PHE A 8 -7.41 20.25 0.76
CA PHE A 8 -6.18 20.87 0.28
C PHE A 8 -5.32 21.42 1.43
N VAL A 9 -5.92 22.16 2.36
CA VAL A 9 -5.23 22.67 3.56
C VAL A 9 -4.66 21.52 4.40
N ARG A 10 -5.39 20.41 4.50
CA ARG A 10 -4.90 19.22 5.22
C ARG A 10 -3.67 18.62 4.54
N HIS A 11 -3.68 18.44 3.22
CA HIS A 11 -2.50 17.92 2.51
C HIS A 11 -1.28 18.83 2.65
N VAL A 12 -1.46 20.16 2.57
CA VAL A 12 -0.36 21.11 2.79
C VAL A 12 0.17 21.04 4.22
N HIS A 13 -0.69 20.82 5.21
CA HIS A 13 -0.26 20.64 6.59
C HIS A 13 0.48 19.32 6.84
N ASP A 14 0.13 18.27 6.10
CA ASP A 14 0.66 16.93 6.31
C ASP A 14 2.00 16.68 5.58
N THR A 15 2.49 17.65 4.79
CA THR A 15 3.85 17.60 4.21
C THR A 15 4.91 17.67 5.30
N GLN A 16 6.05 17.01 5.10
CA GLN A 16 7.18 17.02 6.05
C GLN A 16 8.48 17.46 5.37
N ASP A 17 9.46 17.85 6.18
CA ASP A 17 10.80 18.22 5.70
C ASP A 17 11.51 17.06 4.97
N THR A 18 11.15 15.82 5.30
CA THR A 18 11.68 14.60 4.66
C THR A 18 10.53 13.81 4.07
N GLU A 19 10.59 13.57 2.76
CA GLU A 19 9.61 12.81 1.99
C GLU A 19 10.33 11.89 1.01
N ILE A 20 9.74 10.72 0.76
CA ILE A 20 10.18 9.81 -0.30
C ILE A 20 9.36 10.04 -1.57
N SER A 21 9.98 9.81 -2.72
CA SER A 21 9.28 9.83 -4.01
C SER A 21 8.39 8.59 -4.18
N CYS A 22 7.46 8.64 -5.14
CA CYS A 22 6.65 7.47 -5.50
C CYS A 22 7.52 6.27 -5.89
N SER A 23 8.65 6.49 -6.59
CA SER A 23 9.55 5.40 -6.98
C SER A 23 10.15 4.69 -5.76
N VAL A 24 10.66 5.45 -4.79
CA VAL A 24 11.21 4.89 -3.55
C VAL A 24 10.11 4.21 -2.73
N CYS A 25 8.90 4.76 -2.70
CA CYS A 25 7.76 4.12 -2.05
C CYS A 25 7.45 2.77 -2.68
N LEU A 26 7.39 2.68 -4.01
CA LEU A 26 7.10 1.44 -4.74
C LEU A 26 8.22 0.40 -4.59
N ASP A 27 9.47 0.82 -4.48
CA ASP A 27 10.59 -0.10 -4.21
C ASP A 27 10.49 -0.72 -2.80
N LEU A 28 9.87 -0.02 -1.85
CA LEU A 28 9.75 -0.44 -0.45
C LEU A 28 8.38 -1.02 -0.08
N VAL A 29 7.35 -0.87 -0.92
CA VAL A 29 5.96 -1.21 -0.56
C VAL A 29 5.77 -2.70 -0.28
N SER A 30 6.49 -3.57 -0.99
CA SER A 30 6.44 -5.02 -0.71
C SER A 30 6.98 -5.34 0.67
N GLN A 31 8.13 -4.75 1.04
CA GLN A 31 8.70 -4.92 2.38
C GLN A 31 7.76 -4.36 3.46
N TYR A 32 7.10 -3.22 3.18
CA TYR A 32 6.12 -2.64 4.08
C TYR A 32 4.94 -3.60 4.33
N VAL A 33 4.39 -4.21 3.28
CA VAL A 33 3.31 -5.21 3.40
C VAL A 33 3.78 -6.43 4.20
N ASP A 34 4.95 -6.98 3.91
CA ASP A 34 5.50 -8.14 4.63
C ASP A 34 5.65 -7.86 6.14
N LEU A 35 6.11 -6.65 6.48
CA LEU A 35 6.22 -6.20 7.86
C LEU A 35 4.85 -6.05 8.51
N GLU A 36 3.85 -5.52 7.80
CA GLU A 36 2.50 -5.36 8.33
C GLU A 36 1.85 -6.72 8.60
N ILE A 37 2.00 -7.69 7.70
CA ILE A 37 1.49 -9.06 7.89
C ILE A 37 2.21 -9.77 9.06
N SER A 38 3.53 -9.64 9.17
CA SER A 38 4.32 -10.36 10.17
C SER A 38 4.28 -9.75 11.58
N THR A 39 4.19 -8.42 11.68
CA THR A 39 4.30 -7.70 12.96
C THR A 39 3.03 -6.95 13.37
N GLY A 40 2.09 -6.74 12.45
CA GLY A 40 0.88 -5.95 12.65
C GLY A 40 1.10 -4.42 12.58
N ASP A 41 2.35 -3.97 12.47
CA ASP A 41 2.69 -2.55 12.38
C ASP A 41 4.03 -2.31 11.65
N ALA A 42 3.95 -1.99 10.36
CA ALA A 42 5.12 -1.63 9.57
C ALA A 42 5.60 -0.18 9.78
N THR A 43 4.81 0.66 10.46
CA THR A 43 5.08 2.11 10.57
C THR A 43 6.31 2.42 11.41
N ILE A 44 6.68 1.53 12.34
CA ILE A 44 7.88 1.67 13.17
C ILE A 44 9.16 1.53 12.32
N GLN A 45 9.16 0.61 11.36
CA GLN A 45 10.34 0.30 10.55
C GLN A 45 10.40 1.13 9.27
N LEU A 46 9.26 1.45 8.68
CA LEU A 46 9.15 2.20 7.41
C LEU A 46 8.17 3.40 7.55
N PRO A 47 8.44 4.36 8.45
CA PRO A 47 7.53 5.49 8.70
C PRO A 47 7.33 6.39 7.48
N LEU A 48 8.36 6.56 6.65
CA LEU A 48 8.28 7.38 5.43
C LEU A 48 7.40 6.75 4.34
N VAL A 49 7.31 5.42 4.31
CA VAL A 49 6.38 4.72 3.41
C VAL A 49 4.95 5.01 3.85
N LYS A 50 4.65 4.85 5.15
CA LYS A 50 3.32 5.18 5.69
C LYS A 50 2.91 6.62 5.39
N GLN A 51 3.81 7.58 5.63
CA GLN A 51 3.59 8.97 5.30
C GLN A 51 3.24 9.17 3.81
N HIS A 52 4.01 8.55 2.90
CA HIS A 52 3.77 8.70 1.47
C HIS A 52 2.41 8.09 1.06
N LEU A 53 2.07 6.93 1.59
CA LEU A 53 0.77 6.28 1.34
C LEU A 53 -0.41 7.13 1.81
N ASP A 54 -0.26 7.90 2.89
CA ASP A 54 -1.31 8.81 3.38
C ASP A 54 -1.54 10.03 2.48
N GLN A 55 -0.57 10.37 1.62
CA GLN A 55 -0.61 11.55 0.77
C GLN A 55 -0.85 11.23 -0.72
N CYS A 56 -0.36 10.07 -1.19
CA CYS A 56 -0.39 9.68 -2.59
C CYS A 56 -1.45 8.60 -2.83
N LEU A 57 -2.58 8.99 -3.44
CA LEU A 57 -3.67 8.06 -3.77
C LEU A 57 -3.19 6.86 -4.59
N VAL A 58 -2.35 7.09 -5.60
CA VAL A 58 -1.86 6.02 -6.48
C VAL A 58 -1.04 4.99 -5.68
N CYS A 59 -0.07 5.44 -4.88
CA CYS A 59 0.71 4.51 -4.06
C CYS A 59 -0.14 3.82 -3.00
N SER A 60 -1.16 4.48 -2.44
CA SER A 60 -2.12 3.86 -1.53
C SER A 60 -2.93 2.75 -2.20
N GLU A 61 -3.35 2.94 -3.46
CA GLU A 61 -4.10 1.92 -4.21
C GLU A 61 -3.22 0.70 -4.50
N GLU A 62 -1.98 0.92 -4.95
CA GLU A 62 -1.01 -0.16 -5.19
C GLU A 62 -0.71 -0.95 -3.90
N TYR A 63 -0.50 -0.23 -2.79
CA TYR A 63 -0.34 -0.82 -1.46
C TYR A 63 -1.54 -1.71 -1.07
N GLN A 64 -2.77 -1.21 -1.24
CA GLN A 64 -3.97 -1.93 -0.86
C GLN A 64 -4.15 -3.22 -1.66
N VAL A 65 -3.84 -3.21 -2.96
CA VAL A 65 -3.89 -4.40 -3.81
C VAL A 65 -2.86 -5.42 -3.32
N LEU A 66 -1.63 -4.99 -3.08
CA LEU A 66 -0.56 -5.87 -2.62
C LEU A 66 -0.86 -6.46 -1.23
N HIS A 67 -1.33 -5.64 -0.30
CA HIS A 67 -1.72 -6.09 1.03
C HIS A 67 -2.86 -7.11 0.98
N GLN A 68 -3.91 -6.86 0.17
CA GLN A 68 -5.00 -7.83 0.00
C GLN A 68 -4.50 -9.17 -0.54
N LEU A 69 -3.58 -9.15 -1.51
CA LEU A 69 -2.98 -10.35 -2.05
C LEU A 69 -2.16 -11.09 -0.98
N ALA A 70 -1.35 -10.38 -0.21
CA ALA A 70 -0.54 -10.96 0.86
C ALA A 70 -1.39 -11.57 1.99
N VAL A 71 -2.54 -10.97 2.32
CA VAL A 71 -3.51 -11.57 3.27
C VAL A 71 -4.05 -12.89 2.73
N LEU A 72 -4.47 -12.94 1.46
CA LEU A 72 -4.95 -14.18 0.84
C LEU A 72 -3.87 -15.26 0.81
N GLU A 73 -2.62 -14.87 0.56
CA GLU A 73 -1.47 -15.77 0.61
C GLU A 73 -1.24 -16.33 2.02
N ALA A 74 -1.23 -15.47 3.03
CA ALA A 74 -1.08 -15.86 4.44
C ALA A 74 -2.20 -16.79 4.92
N GLU A 75 -3.42 -16.59 4.42
CA GLU A 75 -4.58 -17.47 4.68
C GLU A 75 -4.58 -18.75 3.83
N GLN A 76 -3.61 -18.94 2.92
CA GLN A 76 -3.54 -20.06 1.96
C GLN A 76 -4.79 -20.14 1.06
N ARG A 77 -5.30 -18.98 0.63
CA ARG A 77 -6.51 -18.82 -0.19
C ARG A 77 -6.22 -18.36 -1.62
N LEU A 78 -4.95 -18.24 -2.00
CA LEU A 78 -4.60 -18.00 -3.39
C LEU A 78 -4.97 -19.23 -4.23
N PRO A 79 -5.52 -19.02 -5.45
CA PRO A 79 -5.76 -20.12 -6.37
C PRO A 79 -4.44 -20.77 -6.77
N THR A 80 -4.45 -22.08 -6.92
CA THR A 80 -3.32 -22.85 -7.45
C THR A 80 -3.12 -22.56 -8.94
N ASP A 81 -1.90 -22.83 -9.43
CA ASP A 81 -1.59 -22.74 -10.86
C ASP A 81 -2.55 -23.57 -11.72
N GLU A 82 -2.94 -24.75 -11.24
CA GLU A 82 -3.89 -25.63 -11.95
C GLU A 82 -5.27 -24.97 -12.08
N GLU A 83 -5.78 -24.36 -11.01
CA GLU A 83 -7.07 -23.67 -11.01
C GLU A 83 -7.06 -22.46 -11.95
N LEU A 84 -5.99 -21.65 -11.92
CA LEU A 84 -5.82 -20.52 -12.83
C LEU A 84 -5.77 -20.96 -14.30
N MET A 85 -4.97 -21.98 -14.60
CA MET A 85 -4.84 -22.52 -15.96
C MET A 85 -6.16 -23.09 -16.48
N ASN A 86 -7.01 -23.64 -15.61
CA ASN A 86 -8.34 -24.11 -15.98
C ASN A 86 -9.33 -22.96 -16.24
N GLN A 87 -9.20 -21.81 -15.56
CA GLN A 87 -10.02 -20.63 -15.83
C GLN A 87 -9.69 -19.96 -17.16
N LEU A 88 -8.42 -19.95 -17.57
CA LEU A 88 -7.95 -19.33 -18.82
C LEU A 88 -8.24 -20.17 -20.08
N LYS A 89 -8.53 -21.46 -19.93
CA LYS A 89 -8.90 -22.37 -21.04
C LYS A 89 -10.37 -22.24 -21.49
N LYS A 90 -11.14 -21.35 -20.86
CA LYS A 90 -12.55 -21.09 -21.16
C LYS A 90 -12.70 -19.94 -22.15
#